data_AF-A0A941L1H5-F1
#
_entry.id   AF-A0A941L1H5-F1
#
_cell.length_a   1.000
_cell.length_b   1.000
_cell.length_c   1.000
_cell.angle_alpha   90.00
_cell.angle_beta   90.00
_cell.angle_gamma   90.00
#
_symmetry.space_group_name_H-M   'P 1'
#
loop_
_entity.id
_entity.type
_entity.pdbx_description
1 polymer ?
#
loop_
_entity_poly.entity_id
_entity_poly.type
_entity_poly.pdbx_seq_one_letter_code
_entity_poly.pdbx_strand_id
1 'polypeptide(L)'
;MINTTFDFKKPFESAQTLMGLQTSTITKTVELQKKSAEDLAAFFKAEAEKAKELKTPEEFVKFNVESNKALYELLKAQGEAFTELAKASGEETMAEIKKLAS
;
A
#
# COMPACT_ATOMS: atom_id res chain seq x y z
N MET A 1 -33.61 31.19 -30.20
CA MET A 1 -33.20 29.94 -29.53
C MET A 1 -31.70 30.03 -29.29
N ILE A 2 -31.28 30.16 -28.03
CA ILE A 2 -29.85 30.08 -27.69
C ILE A 2 -29.51 28.59 -27.76
N ASN A 3 -28.74 28.21 -28.77
CA ASN A 3 -28.22 26.85 -28.90
C ASN A 3 -26.95 26.76 -28.05
N THR A 4 -27.09 26.54 -26.75
CA THR A 4 -25.96 26.17 -25.89
C THR A 4 -25.64 24.70 -26.13
N THR A 5 -24.78 24.43 -27.09
CA THR A 5 -24.12 23.12 -27.21
C THR A 5 -23.28 22.94 -25.95
N PHE A 6 -23.71 22.03 -25.07
CA PHE A 6 -22.95 21.68 -23.87
C PHE A 6 -21.62 21.05 -24.31
N ASP A 7 -20.49 21.63 -23.93
CA ASP A 7 -19.16 21.13 -24.31
C ASP A 7 -18.75 19.97 -23.40
N PHE A 8 -18.85 18.75 -23.93
CA PHE A 8 -18.51 17.51 -23.22
C PHE A 8 -16.99 17.28 -23.08
N LYS A 9 -16.13 18.06 -23.73
CA LYS A 9 -14.68 17.83 -23.67
C LYS A 9 -14.14 17.95 -22.24
N LYS A 10 -14.53 19.00 -21.52
CA LYS A 10 -14.08 19.23 -20.14
C LYS A 10 -14.52 18.12 -19.18
N PRO A 11 -15.81 17.72 -19.12
CA PRO A 11 -16.24 16.57 -18.31
C PRO A 11 -15.50 15.27 -18.65
N PHE A 12 -15.23 15.02 -19.92
CA PHE A 12 -14.53 13.81 -20.37
C PHE A 12 -13.06 13.79 -19.95
N GLU A 13 -12.33 14.89 -20.16
CA GLU A 13 -10.93 15.04 -19.71
C GLU A 13 -10.83 14.90 -18.18
N SER A 14 -11.79 15.47 -17.46
CA SER A 14 -11.89 15.37 -16.00
C SER A 14 -12.08 13.92 -15.53
N ALA A 15 -12.99 13.19 -16.17
CA ALA A 15 -13.21 11.78 -15.88
C ALA A 15 -11.96 10.95 -16.18
N GLN A 16 -11.26 11.24 -17.29
CA GLN A 16 -10.01 10.57 -17.66
C GLN A 16 -8.91 10.79 -16.62
N THR A 17 -8.76 12.02 -16.11
CA THR A 17 -7.78 12.31 -15.05
C THR A 17 -8.10 11.55 -13.76
N LEU A 18 -9.37 11.55 -13.32
CA LEU A 18 -9.79 10.80 -12.13
C LEU A 18 -9.58 9.29 -12.29
N MET A 19 -9.92 8.73 -13.46
CA MET A 19 -9.63 7.32 -13.77
C MET A 19 -8.12 7.02 -13.77
N GLY A 20 -7.30 7.95 -14.23
CA GLY A 20 -5.84 7.86 -14.16
C GLY A 20 -5.32 7.77 -12.73
N LEU A 21 -5.83 8.63 -11.82
CA LEU A 21 -5.48 8.61 -10.39
C LEU A 21 -5.89 7.31 -9.70
N GLN A 22 -7.09 6.80 -10.01
CA GLN A 22 -7.56 5.51 -9.50
C GLN A 22 -6.68 4.35 -10.00
N THR A 23 -6.36 4.33 -11.30
CA THR A 23 -5.48 3.32 -11.89
C THR A 23 -4.09 3.35 -11.23
N SER A 24 -3.50 4.55 -11.09
CA SER A 24 -2.20 4.71 -10.42
C SER A 24 -2.23 4.20 -8.98
N THR A 25 -3.30 4.50 -8.24
CA THR A 25 -3.47 4.04 -6.85
C THR A 25 -3.56 2.50 -6.78
N ILE A 26 -4.31 1.87 -7.69
CA ILE A 26 -4.41 0.41 -7.78
C ILE A 26 -3.04 -0.19 -8.10
N THR A 27 -2.31 0.37 -9.06
CA THR A 27 -0.96 -0.10 -9.40
C THR A 27 -0.03 -0.03 -8.20
N LYS A 28 0.04 1.12 -7.51
CA LYS A 28 0.85 1.28 -6.28
C LYS A 28 0.44 0.31 -5.18
N THR A 29 -0.85 0.02 -5.04
CA THR A 29 -1.37 -0.96 -4.07
C THR A 29 -0.85 -2.37 -4.38
N VAL A 30 -0.88 -2.78 -5.65
CA VAL A 30 -0.38 -4.08 -6.09
C VAL A 30 1.14 -4.19 -5.87
N GLU A 31 1.89 -3.14 -6.20
CA GLU A 31 3.34 -3.08 -5.96
C GLU A 31 3.67 -3.20 -4.47
N LEU A 32 2.95 -2.48 -3.62
CA LEU A 32 3.12 -2.55 -2.17
C LEU A 32 2.74 -3.92 -1.61
N GLN A 33 1.69 -4.55 -2.13
CA GLN A 33 1.31 -5.92 -1.75
C GLN A 33 2.39 -6.92 -2.14
N LYS A 34 2.95 -6.81 -3.35
CA LYS A 34 4.06 -7.64 -3.80
C LYS A 34 5.27 -7.48 -2.89
N LYS A 35 5.68 -6.24 -2.61
CA LYS A 35 6.78 -5.95 -1.69
C LYS A 35 6.54 -6.54 -0.30
N SER A 36 5.34 -6.38 0.24
CA SER A 36 4.95 -6.92 1.55
C SER A 36 5.07 -8.44 1.60
N ALA A 37 4.67 -9.13 0.52
CA ALA A 37 4.82 -10.58 0.41
C ALA A 37 6.29 -11.02 0.31
N GLU A 38 7.10 -10.29 -0.47
CA GLU A 38 8.55 -10.54 -0.59
C GLU A 38 9.27 -10.35 0.75
N ASP A 39 8.96 -9.27 1.48
CA ASP A 39 9.54 -8.97 2.79
C ASP A 39 9.14 -10.04 3.84
N LEU A 40 7.89 -10.52 3.82
CA LEU A 40 7.44 -11.64 4.68
C LEU A 40 8.14 -12.96 4.34
N ALA A 41 8.26 -13.28 3.05
CA ALA A 41 8.95 -14.50 2.62
C ALA A 41 10.44 -14.46 3.02
N ALA A 42 11.10 -13.32 2.87
CA ALA A 42 12.47 -13.11 3.30
C ALA A 42 12.61 -13.24 4.82
N PHE A 43 11.67 -12.66 5.59
CA PHE A 43 11.61 -12.79 7.04
C PHE A 43 11.55 -14.27 7.46
N PHE A 44 10.56 -15.03 6.98
CA PHE A 44 10.41 -16.43 7.36
C PHE A 44 11.60 -17.30 6.93
N LYS A 45 12.20 -17.03 5.77
CA LYS A 45 13.41 -17.72 5.35
C LYS A 45 14.57 -17.47 6.32
N ALA A 46 14.78 -16.22 6.74
CA ALA A 46 15.83 -15.88 7.69
C ALA A 46 15.59 -16.51 9.07
N GLU A 47 14.35 -16.48 9.56
CA GLU A 47 13.98 -17.08 10.84
C GLU A 47 14.11 -18.62 10.82
N ALA A 48 13.77 -19.27 9.70
CA ALA A 48 13.95 -20.70 9.53
C ALA A 48 15.43 -21.12 9.57
N GLU A 49 16.35 -20.32 9.03
CA GLU A 49 17.79 -20.59 9.13
C GLU A 49 18.28 -20.43 10.58
N LYS A 50 17.89 -19.35 11.28
CA LYS A 50 18.22 -19.15 12.70
C LYS A 50 17.70 -20.28 13.59
N ALA A 51 16.49 -20.78 13.29
CA ALA A 51 15.88 -21.85 14.06
C ALA A 51 16.70 -23.16 14.04
N LYS A 52 17.50 -23.41 12.99
CA LYS A 52 18.37 -24.59 12.89
C LYS A 52 19.55 -24.55 13.87
N GLU A 53 19.90 -23.36 14.36
CA GLU A 53 21.06 -23.16 15.24
C GLU A 53 20.71 -23.31 16.72
N LEU A 54 19.43 -23.42 17.06
CA LEU A 54 18.92 -23.53 18.43
C LEU A 54 19.25 -24.92 19.02
N LYS A 55 19.82 -24.94 20.23
CA LYS A 55 20.30 -26.17 20.89
C LYS A 55 19.58 -26.47 22.19
N THR A 56 18.91 -25.49 22.78
CA THR A 56 18.26 -25.63 24.09
C THR A 56 16.81 -25.13 24.09
N PRO A 57 15.98 -25.62 25.03
CA PRO A 57 14.63 -25.10 25.22
C PRO A 57 14.60 -23.59 25.54
N GLU A 58 15.56 -23.08 26.29
CA GLU A 58 15.64 -21.66 26.64
C GLU A 58 15.92 -20.79 25.41
N GLU A 59 16.88 -21.19 24.56
CA GLU A 59 17.14 -20.53 23.27
C GLU A 59 15.91 -20.56 22.37
N PHE A 60 15.17 -21.68 22.35
CA PHE A 60 13.93 -21.80 21.59
C PHE A 60 12.85 -20.80 22.05
N VAL A 61 12.63 -20.68 23.36
CA VAL A 61 11.66 -19.72 23.90
C VAL A 61 12.08 -18.29 23.57
N LYS A 62 13.35 -17.93 23.80
CA LYS A 62 13.87 -16.60 23.49
C LYS A 62 13.73 -16.26 22.02
N PHE A 63 14.11 -17.19 21.13
CA PHE A 63 13.94 -17.06 19.70
C PHE A 63 12.48 -16.78 19.32
N ASN A 64 11.52 -17.55 19.84
CA ASN A 64 10.10 -17.36 19.50
C ASN A 64 9.58 -15.98 19.94
N VAL A 65 9.99 -15.49 21.10
CA VAL A 65 9.57 -14.16 21.59
C VAL A 65 10.14 -13.06 20.68
N GLU A 66 11.43 -13.12 20.35
CA GLU A 66 12.09 -12.13 19.50
C GLU A 66 11.57 -12.17 18.06
N SER A 67 11.39 -13.38 17.51
CA SER A 67 10.87 -13.61 16.16
C SER A 67 9.45 -13.07 16.01
N ASN A 68 8.54 -13.39 16.94
CA ASN A 68 7.18 -12.88 16.88
C ASN A 68 7.12 -11.36 17.04
N LYS A 69 7.96 -10.77 17.89
CA LYS A 69 8.06 -9.32 18.00
C LYS A 69 8.48 -8.69 16.67
N ALA A 70 9.50 -9.23 16.01
CA ALA A 70 9.96 -8.76 14.72
C ALA A 70 8.89 -8.93 13.62
N LEU A 71 8.16 -10.05 13.62
CA LEU A 71 7.04 -10.29 12.71
C LEU A 71 5.94 -9.23 12.87
N TYR A 72 5.55 -8.92 14.12
CA TYR A 72 4.49 -7.94 14.35
C TYR A 72 4.91 -6.51 14.00
N GLU A 73 6.18 -6.13 14.23
CA GLU A 73 6.69 -4.84 13.75
C GLU A 73 6.73 -4.77 12.21
N LEU A 74 7.11 -5.87 11.53
CA LEU A 74 7.05 -5.95 10.07
C LEU A 74 5.61 -5.78 9.56
N LEU A 75 4.64 -6.49 10.13
CA LEU A 75 3.23 -6.40 9.75
C LEU A 75 2.65 -5.00 10.02
N LYS A 76 3.04 -4.38 11.13
CA LYS A 76 2.65 -3.00 11.46
C LYS A 76 3.19 -2.02 10.42
N ALA A 77 4.48 -2.10 10.08
CA ALA A 77 5.09 -1.24 9.06
C ALA A 77 4.40 -1.39 7.69
N GLN A 78 4.02 -2.61 7.31
CA GLN A 78 3.23 -2.85 6.09
C GLN A 78 1.87 -2.16 6.16
N GLY A 79 1.15 -2.29 7.27
CA GLY A 79 -0.15 -1.62 7.48
C GLY A 79 -0.05 -0.08 7.44
N GLU A 80 1.00 0.48 8.01
CA GLU A 80 1.29 1.92 7.97
C GLU A 80 1.54 2.39 6.52
N ALA A 81 2.31 1.64 5.73
CA ALA A 81 2.55 1.97 4.33
C ALA A 81 1.26 1.95 3.48
N PHE A 82 0.36 0.99 3.71
CA PHE A 82 -0.95 0.98 3.03
C PHE A 82 -1.83 2.16 3.45
N THR A 83 -1.80 2.52 4.74
CA THR A 83 -2.54 3.67 5.26
C THR A 83 -2.04 4.98 4.66
N GLU A 84 -0.72 5.13 4.54
CA GLU A 84 -0.09 6.29 3.92
C GLU A 84 -0.44 6.40 2.44
N LEU A 85 -0.37 5.29 1.69
CA LEU A 85 -0.80 5.26 0.28
C LEU A 85 -2.26 5.69 0.13
N ALA A 86 -3.17 5.13 0.95
CA ALA A 86 -4.58 5.48 0.90
C ALA A 86 -4.81 6.97 1.19
N LYS A 87 -4.10 7.52 2.17
CA LYS A 87 -4.17 8.95 2.51
C LYS A 87 -3.68 9.82 1.35
N ALA A 88 -2.48 9.55 0.83
CA ALA A 88 -1.89 10.33 -0.27
C ALA A 88 -2.76 10.29 -1.53
N SER A 89 -3.25 9.12 -1.93
CA SER A 89 -4.15 8.96 -3.07
C SER A 89 -5.49 9.69 -2.89
N GLY A 90 -6.03 9.69 -1.66
CA GLY A 90 -7.23 10.43 -1.31
C GLY A 90 -7.02 11.94 -1.43
N GLU A 91 -5.90 12.45 -0.92
CA GLU A 91 -5.53 13.86 -1.01
C GLU A 91 -5.33 14.30 -2.47
N GLU A 92 -4.64 13.50 -3.29
CA GLU A 92 -4.47 13.75 -4.74
C GLU A 92 -5.81 13.80 -5.48
N THR A 93 -6.70 12.83 -5.21
CA THR A 93 -8.02 12.77 -5.83
C THR A 93 -8.88 13.98 -5.44
N MET A 94 -8.88 14.35 -4.15
CA MET A 94 -9.64 15.51 -3.67
C MET A 94 -9.09 16.83 -4.22
N ALA A 95 -7.77 16.95 -4.37
CA ALA A 95 -7.17 18.11 -5.01
C ALA A 95 -7.63 18.23 -6.47
N GLU A 96 -7.70 17.12 -7.19
CA GLU A 96 -8.20 17.12 -8.57
C GLU A 96 -9.69 17.47 -8.62
N ILE A 97 -10.54 16.86 -7.79
CA ILE A 97 -11.97 17.21 -7.71
C ILE A 97 -12.18 18.71 -7.44
N LYS A 98 -11.37 19.31 -6.55
CA LYS A 98 -11.46 20.76 -6.28
C LYS A 98 -11.13 21.60 -7.50
N LYS A 99 -10.10 21.25 -8.28
CA LYS A 99 -9.79 21.94 -9.55
C LYS A 99 -10.94 21.85 -10.55
N LEU A 100 -11.61 20.70 -10.59
CA LEU A 100 -12.75 20.46 -11.49
C LEU A 100 -14.02 21.24 -11.10
N ALA A 101 -14.16 21.53 -9.81
CA ALA A 101 -15.28 22.31 -9.26
C ALA A 101 -15.04 23.83 -9.28
N SER A 102 -13.85 24.28 -9.69
CA SER A 102 -13.44 25.69 -9.80
C SER A 102 -13.59 26.20 -11.22
#